data_AF-A0A350YJV9-F1
#
_entry.id   AF-A0A350YJV9-F1
#
_cell.length_a   1.000
_cell.length_b   1.000
_cell.length_c   1.000
_cell.angle_alpha   90.00
_cell.angle_beta   90.00
_cell.angle_gamma   90.00
#
_symmetry.space_group_name_H-M   'P 1'
#
loop_
_entity.id
_entity.type
_entity.pdbx_description
1 polymer ?
#
loop_
_entity_poly.entity_id
_entity_poly.type
_entity_poly.pdbx_seq_one_letter_code
_entity_poly.pdbx_strand_id
1 'polypeptide(L)' 'MRILQNITLSVAVLALLAGCGTKTSDRALSGAGIGAGVGAVSGALMGSPATGAVVGAGVGAAAGALTKKQDVDLGEPIWR' A
#
# COMPACT_ATOMS: atom_id res chain seq x y z
N MET A 1 -21.11 -7.45 9.39
CA MET A 1 -20.83 -6.75 8.11
C MET A 1 -20.39 -5.30 8.32
N ARG A 2 -21.15 -4.46 9.05
CA ARG A 2 -20.74 -3.05 9.31
C ARG A 2 -19.39 -2.89 10.01
N ILE A 3 -19.08 -3.75 10.98
CA ILE A 3 -17.80 -3.72 11.71
C ILE A 3 -16.61 -4.08 10.80
N LEU A 4 -16.76 -5.07 9.89
CA LEU A 4 -15.72 -5.40 8.92
C LEU A 4 -15.46 -4.23 7.95
N GLN A 5 -16.53 -3.58 7.46
CA GLN A 5 -16.40 -2.41 6.58
C GLN A 5 -15.63 -1.26 7.25
N ASN A 6 -15.92 -0.96 8.53
CA ASN A 6 -15.19 0.07 9.27
C ASN A 6 -13.71 -0.27 9.44
N ILE A 7 -13.38 -1.55 9.69
CA ILE A 7 -11.98 -2.00 9.80
C ILE A 7 -11.24 -1.85 8.47
N THR A 8 -11.85 -2.27 7.36
CA THR A 8 -11.25 -2.11 6.02
C THR A 8 -11.01 -0.64 5.68
N LEU A 9 -11.95 0.24 6.03
CA LEU A 9 -11.83 1.68 5.80
C LEU A 9 -10.69 2.29 6.63
N SER A 10 -10.57 1.91 7.91
CA SER A 10 -9.48 2.37 8.79
C SER A 10 -8.11 1.90 8.31
N VAL A 11 -7.99 0.65 7.86
CA VAL A 11 -6.75 0.10 7.30
C VAL A 11 -6.36 0.82 6.01
N ALA A 12 -7.32 1.13 5.14
CA ALA A 12 -7.06 1.91 3.93
C ALA A 12 -6.54 3.33 4.24
N VAL A 13 -7.13 4.00 5.23
CA VAL A 13 -6.67 5.33 5.68
C VAL A 13 -5.25 5.27 6.28
N LEU A 14 -4.95 4.24 7.07
CA LEU A 14 -3.61 4.04 7.65
C LEU A 14 -2.57 3.69 6.57
N ALA A 15 -2.95 2.92 5.55
CA ALA A 15 -2.09 2.60 4.41
C ALA A 15 -1.78 3.84 3.56
N LEU A 16 -2.74 4.76 3.42
CA LEU A 16 -2.52 6.06 2.78
C LEU A 16 -1.53 6.92 3.60
N LEU A 17 -1.60 6.88 4.92
CA LEU A 17 -0.64 7.55 5.81
C LEU A 17 0.76 6.91 5.79
N ALA A 18 0.86 5.58 5.62
CA ALA A 18 2.14 4.86 5.56
C ALA A 18 2.98 5.21 4.31
N GLY A 19 2.36 5.75 3.26
CA GLY A 19 3.08 6.37 2.13
C GLY A 19 3.94 7.58 2.52
N CYS A 20 3.76 8.13 3.74
CA CYS A 20 4.49 9.29 4.24
C CYS A 20 5.93 9.00 4.72
N GLY A 21 6.44 7.77 4.54
CA GLY A 21 7.86 7.48 4.73
C GLY A 21 8.73 8.39 3.85
N THR A 22 9.71 9.08 4.44
CA THR A 22 10.58 10.00 3.68
C THR A 22 11.67 9.27 2.89
N LYS A 23 12.00 8.03 3.29
CA LYS A 23 12.99 7.20 2.61
C LYS A 23 12.34 6.28 1.58
N THR A 24 13.00 6.11 0.44
CA THR A 24 12.58 5.20 -0.63
C THR A 24 12.40 3.76 -0.16
N SER A 25 13.25 3.28 0.77
CA SER A 25 13.11 1.95 1.39
C SER A 25 11.78 1.77 2.11
N ASP A 26 11.35 2.76 2.89
CA ASP A 26 10.11 2.68 3.67
C ASP A 26 8.89 2.67 2.75
N ARG A 27 8.97 3.42 1.63
CA ARG A 27 7.94 3.42 0.58
C ARG A 27 7.90 2.10 -0.18
N ALA A 28 9.05 1.54 -0.53
CA ALA A 28 9.14 0.23 -1.17
C ALA A 28 8.59 -0.87 -0.26
N LEU A 29 8.97 -0.88 1.02
CA LEU A 29 8.53 -1.90 1.96
C LEU A 29 7.03 -1.77 2.28
N SER A 30 6.53 -0.55 2.46
CA SER A 30 5.10 -0.31 2.67
C SER A 30 4.28 -0.64 1.42
N GLY A 31 4.76 -0.24 0.24
CA GLY A 31 4.14 -0.60 -1.05
C GLY A 31 4.12 -2.11 -1.26
N ALA A 32 5.19 -2.82 -0.90
CA ALA A 32 5.25 -4.27 -0.93
C ALA A 32 4.21 -4.90 0.01
N GLY A 33 4.11 -4.43 1.25
CA GLY A 33 3.16 -4.97 2.23
C GLY A 33 1.70 -4.74 1.82
N ILE A 34 1.36 -3.53 1.38
CA ILE A 34 0.00 -3.19 0.93
C ILE A 34 -0.34 -3.96 -0.35
N GLY A 35 0.59 -3.97 -1.32
CA GLY A 35 0.45 -4.72 -2.56
C GLY A 35 0.29 -6.23 -2.32
N ALA A 36 1.01 -6.79 -1.35
CA ALA A 36 0.87 -8.18 -0.94
C ALA A 36 -0.52 -8.46 -0.37
N GLY A 37 -1.02 -7.58 0.51
CA GLY A 37 -2.35 -7.74 1.12
C GLY A 37 -3.48 -7.69 0.08
N VAL A 38 -3.48 -6.67 -0.79
CA VAL A 38 -4.47 -6.53 -1.87
C VAL A 38 -4.33 -7.68 -2.88
N GLY A 39 -3.09 -8.01 -3.24
CA GLY A 39 -2.77 -9.11 -4.14
C GLY A 39 -3.20 -10.47 -3.60
N ALA A 40 -3.04 -10.72 -2.30
CA ALA A 40 -3.49 -11.95 -1.65
C ALA A 40 -5.01 -12.09 -1.70
N VAL A 41 -5.75 -11.02 -1.38
CA VAL A 41 -7.22 -11.01 -1.44
C VAL A 41 -7.70 -11.22 -2.88
N SER A 42 -7.12 -10.49 -3.83
CA SER A 42 -7.48 -10.60 -5.25
C SER A 42 -7.12 -11.97 -5.84
N GLY A 43 -5.94 -12.49 -5.49
CA GLY A 43 -5.47 -13.82 -5.88
C GLY A 43 -6.29 -14.93 -5.24
N ALA A 44 -6.77 -14.76 -4.00
CA ALA A 44 -7.67 -15.70 -3.34
C ALA A 44 -8.99 -15.85 -4.13
N LEU A 45 -9.52 -14.75 -4.66
CA LEU A 45 -10.73 -14.77 -5.52
C LEU A 45 -10.50 -15.54 -6.82
N MET A 46 -9.28 -15.52 -7.36
CA MET A 46 -8.86 -16.29 -8.54
C MET A 46 -8.29 -17.69 -8.20
N GLY A 47 -8.35 -18.14 -6.94
CA GLY A 47 -7.87 -19.46 -6.51
C GLY A 47 -6.35 -19.59 -6.30
N SER A 48 -5.59 -18.50 -6.37
CA SER A 48 -4.13 -18.46 -6.21
C SER A 48 -3.68 -17.29 -5.31
N PRO A 49 -3.98 -17.34 -3.99
CA PRO A 49 -3.68 -16.26 -3.05
C PRO A 49 -2.18 -15.96 -2.94
N ALA A 50 -1.34 -16.99 -2.88
CA ALA A 50 0.10 -16.81 -2.77
C ALA A 50 0.69 -16.12 -4.01
N THR A 51 0.25 -16.51 -5.21
CA THR A 51 0.69 -15.88 -6.46
C THR A 51 0.26 -14.42 -6.51
N GLY A 52 -1.00 -14.14 -6.18
CA GLY A 52 -1.50 -12.76 -6.10
C GLY A 52 -0.73 -11.92 -5.09
N ALA A 53 -0.41 -12.48 -3.92
CA ALA A 53 0.39 -11.80 -2.89
C ALA A 53 1.80 -11.49 -3.37
N VAL A 54 2.49 -12.44 -3.99
CA VAL A 54 3.86 -12.25 -4.49
C VAL A 54 3.90 -11.21 -5.61
N VAL A 55 2.97 -11.29 -6.56
CA VAL A 55 2.89 -10.32 -7.68
C VAL A 55 2.55 -8.94 -7.14
N GLY A 56 1.54 -8.84 -6.28
CA GLY A 56 1.15 -7.57 -5.66
C GLY A 56 2.27 -6.96 -4.82
N ALA A 57 3.02 -7.78 -4.07
CA ALA A 57 4.19 -7.35 -3.33
C ALA A 57 5.27 -6.80 -4.25
N GLY A 58 5.59 -7.51 -5.33
CA GLY A 58 6.60 -7.10 -6.30
C GLY A 58 6.25 -5.78 -6.98
N VAL A 59 5.01 -5.64 -7.47
CA VAL A 59 4.54 -4.42 -8.12
C VAL A 59 4.51 -3.25 -7.14
N GLY A 60 4.00 -3.46 -5.92
CA GLY A 60 3.95 -2.44 -4.88
C GLY A 60 5.34 -2.02 -4.39
N ALA A 61 6.28 -2.96 -4.28
CA ALA A 61 7.67 -2.67 -3.95
C ALA A 61 8.34 -1.85 -5.04
N ALA A 62 8.17 -2.24 -6.30
CA ALA A 62 8.71 -1.52 -7.45
C ALA A 62 8.16 -0.10 -7.53
N ALA A 63 6.84 0.08 -7.36
CA ALA A 63 6.22 1.40 -7.32
C ALA A 63 6.81 2.28 -6.20
N GLY A 64 6.97 1.72 -4.99
CA GLY A 64 7.56 2.45 -3.86
C GLY A 64 9.07 2.71 -4.00
N ALA A 65 9.80 1.84 -4.71
CA ALA A 65 11.23 2.01 -4.96
C ALA A 65 11.53 2.98 -6.10
N LEU A 66 10.67 3.01 -7.13
CA LEU A 66 10.80 3.91 -8.27
C LEU A 66 10.34 5.35 -7.95
N THR A 67 9.51 5.52 -6.91
CA THR A 67 8.99 6.83 -6.50
C THR A 67 9.88 7.46 -5.41
N LYS A 68 10.31 8.70 -5.61
CA LYS A 68 11.05 9.48 -4.62
C LYS A 68 10.11 10.45 -3.89
N LYS A 69 10.52 10.90 -2.69
CA LYS A 69 9.74 11.84 -1.87
C LYS A 69 9.27 13.09 -2.66
N GLN A 70 10.14 13.60 -3.51
CA GLN A 70 9.95 14.79 -4.35
C GLN A 70 9.01 14.55 -5.55
N ASP A 71 8.75 13.31 -5.94
CA ASP A 71 7.83 12.99 -7.05
C ASP A 71 6.36 13.05 -6.59
N VAL A 72 6.12 12.94 -5.28
CA VAL A 72 4.78 12.98 -4.63
C VAL A 72 4.85 13.89 -3.42
N ASP A 73 5.28 15.13 -3.63
CA ASP A 73 5.26 16.19 -2.63
C ASP A 73 4.13 17.17 -2.98
N LEU A 74 3.06 17.17 -2.18
CA LEU A 74 1.89 18.02 -2.37
C LEU A 74 2.08 19.42 -1.75
N GLY A 75 3.28 19.74 -1.25
CA GLY A 75 3.57 20.99 -0.56
C GLY A 75 3.11 21.00 0.90
N GLU A 76 3.39 22.09 1.60
CA GLU A 76 2.98 22.28 3.00
C GLU A 76 1.44 22.36 3.08
N PRO A 77 0.77 21.48 3.83
CA PRO A 77 -0.69 21.49 3.92
C PRO A 77 -1.19 22.76 4.62
N ILE A 78 -2.31 23.31 4.14
CA ILE A 78 -2.88 24.57 4.67
C ILE A 78 -3.45 24.41 6.09
N TRP A 79 -3.67 23.17 6.51
CA TRP A 79 -4.21 22.82 7.81
C TRP A 79 -3.06 22.40 8.72
N ARG A 80 -2.82 23.18 9.78
CA ARG A 80 -2.06 22.75 10.96
C ARG A 80 -3.02 22.24 12.03
#